data_AF-A0A5K7SE98-F1
#
_entry.id   AF-A0A5K7SE98-F1
#
_cell.length_a   1.000
_cell.length_b   1.000
_cell.length_c   1.000
_cell.angle_alpha   90.00
_cell.angle_beta   90.00
_cell.angle_gamma   90.00
#
_symmetry.space_group_name_H-M   'P 1'
#
loop_
_entity.id
_entity.type
_entity.pdbx_description
1 polymer ?
#
loop_
_entity_poly.entity_id
_entity_poly.type
_entity_poly.pdbx_seq_one_letter_code
_entity_poly.pdbx_strand_id
1 'polypeptide(L)'
;MPFFEFLSDNVLRGKCETNHFHIVVADDINTQDLPSLPQKTLGTFMHEYLHYIQFNDTLFGISYGMVFNNYYATCRQFFSENDTLEIPLKIQELNPVIRANVEKYKKLKGTVKDFGIKIDRIEISPLAIEEAKRNKTGVFVKGYDGEGRSIDFEFGYLCIIEGMAHQFQTFFDPTVEHPEIPYNVVEIICRSNYPDLLIDAKMLFSICMCSLIYTNPSTGFFEVLEILRHNPQFNGRDLYQYMIKGSTVTSDGVKYTIEDIFVDMITNYEGNIKATIQAELNYYSKVFKNCTQEIKSGESLLLNLLYLSDISSKKSVDEILNFYGLPYIEFNNLTMMPGKQKNKTSFLDLARLIGFELVIKRFIPQIDIGKYPKYDPKCPMYHKCKNTLYKEGIEDHQRAQMSEECENKQWQKQEICLMTMALKWCNIHGKEVTQNELPMKYR
;
A
#
# COMPACT_ATOMS: atom_id res chain seq x y z
N MET A 1 12.38 2.65 -13.13
CA MET A 1 11.04 2.58 -12.51
C MET A 1 11.20 2.51 -11.01
N PRO A 2 10.77 3.55 -10.27
CA PRO A 2 10.87 3.57 -8.81
C PRO A 2 10.09 2.41 -8.21
N PHE A 3 10.64 1.83 -7.14
CA PHE A 3 9.98 0.84 -6.30
C PHE A 3 8.68 1.38 -5.63
N PHE A 4 8.48 2.71 -5.69
CA PHE A 4 7.46 3.48 -4.98
C PHE A 4 6.24 3.88 -5.82
N GLU A 5 6.14 3.49 -7.08
CA GLU A 5 4.97 3.84 -7.90
C GLU A 5 3.79 2.91 -7.57
N PHE A 6 2.85 3.38 -6.76
CA PHE A 6 1.45 3.05 -6.99
C PHE A 6 0.87 4.17 -7.87
N LEU A 7 0.34 3.75 -9.02
CA LEU A 7 -0.49 4.49 -9.98
C LEU A 7 -0.37 6.03 -9.89
N SER A 8 0.68 6.59 -10.51
CA SER A 8 0.70 8.00 -10.88
C SER A 8 0.14 8.14 -12.30
N ASP A 9 -1.19 8.25 -12.40
CA ASP A 9 -1.89 9.16 -13.33
C ASP A 9 -3.37 8.78 -13.48
N ASN A 10 -4.23 9.47 -12.73
CA ASN A 10 -5.39 10.23 -13.20
C ASN A 10 -6.21 10.68 -11.99
N VAL A 11 -6.17 11.97 -11.67
CA VAL A 11 -6.94 12.64 -10.60
C VAL A 11 -6.99 11.81 -9.31
N LEU A 12 -5.83 11.55 -8.67
CA LEU A 12 -5.77 10.77 -7.42
C LEU A 12 -6.71 11.41 -6.39
N ARG A 13 -7.81 10.71 -6.08
CA ARG A 13 -8.68 11.04 -4.95
C ARG A 13 -8.11 10.51 -3.64
N GLY A 14 -7.20 9.53 -3.69
CA GLY A 14 -6.47 9.01 -2.53
C GLY A 14 -5.21 8.25 -2.94
N LYS A 15 -4.37 7.88 -1.96
CA LYS A 15 -3.28 6.93 -2.09
C LYS A 15 -2.86 6.34 -0.72
N CYS A 16 -2.45 5.08 -0.71
CA CYS A 16 -1.82 4.44 0.44
C CYS A 16 -0.30 4.29 0.23
N GLU A 17 0.49 4.97 1.05
CA GLU A 17 1.94 4.89 1.07
C GLU A 17 2.37 3.67 1.90
N THR A 18 2.88 2.66 1.20
CA THR A 18 3.16 1.32 1.73
C THR A 18 4.37 1.25 2.65
N ASN A 19 5.10 2.35 2.78
CA ASN A 19 6.35 2.46 3.51
C ASN A 19 6.15 2.81 5.01
N HIS A 20 5.02 3.39 5.44
CA HIS A 20 4.84 3.86 6.84
C HIS A 20 3.42 3.90 7.39
N PHE A 21 2.47 3.17 6.80
CA PHE A 21 1.08 3.27 7.20
C PHE A 21 0.61 4.73 7.10
N HIS A 22 0.69 5.29 5.90
CA HIS A 22 0.27 6.65 5.59
C HIS A 22 -0.75 6.62 4.44
N ILE A 23 -1.93 7.17 4.66
CA ILE A 23 -2.99 7.34 3.67
C ILE A 23 -3.13 8.82 3.35
N VAL A 24 -3.25 9.15 2.07
CA VAL A 24 -3.66 10.47 1.61
C VAL A 24 -5.03 10.36 0.97
N VAL A 25 -5.93 11.28 1.27
CA VAL A 25 -7.22 11.45 0.61
C VAL A 25 -7.32 12.90 0.14
N ALA A 26 -7.40 13.11 -1.16
CA ALA A 26 -7.43 14.43 -1.79
C ALA A 26 -8.83 15.06 -1.69
N ASP A 27 -9.30 15.26 -0.47
CA ASP A 27 -10.58 15.90 -0.16
C ASP A 27 -10.45 16.80 1.07
N ASP A 28 -11.35 17.78 1.19
CA ASP A 28 -11.49 18.62 2.37
C ASP A 28 -12.58 18.06 3.28
N ILE A 29 -12.25 17.84 4.55
CA ILE A 29 -13.19 17.30 5.54
C ILE A 29 -13.53 18.32 6.62
N ASN A 30 -14.75 18.26 7.16
CA ASN A 30 -15.22 19.13 8.25
C ASN A 30 -15.40 18.39 9.58
N THR A 31 -15.17 17.07 9.59
CA THR A 31 -15.34 16.21 10.76
C THR A 31 -14.16 15.26 10.90
N GLN A 32 -13.80 14.90 12.14
CA GLN A 32 -12.82 13.83 12.42
C GLN A 32 -13.50 12.48 12.67
N ASP A 33 -14.83 12.41 12.55
CA ASP A 33 -15.62 11.20 12.65
C ASP A 33 -15.65 10.51 11.28
N LEU A 34 -14.67 9.64 11.01
CA LEU A 34 -14.47 8.97 9.72
C LEU A 34 -15.72 8.28 9.17
N PRO A 35 -16.51 7.51 9.97
CA PRO A 35 -17.72 6.88 9.46
C PRO A 35 -18.81 7.88 9.01
N SER A 36 -18.71 9.14 9.40
CA SER A 36 -19.67 10.20 9.05
C SER A 36 -19.18 11.07 7.88
N LEU A 37 -18.10 10.68 7.19
CA LEU A 37 -17.65 11.36 5.99
C LEU A 37 -18.68 11.26 4.86
N PRO A 38 -18.72 12.23 3.92
CA PRO A 38 -19.56 12.13 2.73
C PRO A 38 -19.27 10.84 1.95
N GLN A 39 -20.30 10.24 1.34
CA GLN A 39 -20.23 8.93 0.67
C GLN A 39 -18.99 8.73 -0.21
N LYS A 40 -18.71 9.68 -1.12
CA LYS A 40 -17.57 9.59 -2.05
C LYS A 40 -16.23 9.65 -1.32
N THR A 41 -16.11 10.52 -0.31
CA THR A 41 -14.93 10.66 0.54
C THR A 41 -14.72 9.42 1.38
N LEU A 42 -15.79 8.88 1.98
CA LEU A 42 -15.76 7.64 2.76
C LEU A 42 -15.35 6.46 1.89
N GLY A 43 -15.95 6.30 0.70
CA GLY A 43 -15.58 5.25 -0.24
C GLY A 43 -14.11 5.32 -0.63
N THR A 44 -13.61 6.51 -0.96
CA THR A 44 -12.18 6.72 -1.26
C THR A 44 -11.30 6.41 -0.05
N PHE A 45 -11.68 6.85 1.15
CA PHE A 45 -10.94 6.52 2.36
C PHE A 45 -10.90 5.01 2.62
N MET A 46 -12.04 4.32 2.51
CA MET A 46 -12.13 2.87 2.74
C MET A 46 -11.35 2.07 1.69
N HIS A 47 -11.25 2.56 0.45
CA HIS A 47 -10.36 2.00 -0.59
C HIS A 47 -8.90 2.00 -0.13
N GLU A 48 -8.37 3.18 0.22
CA GLU A 48 -6.99 3.32 0.65
C GLU A 48 -6.72 2.62 1.99
N TYR A 49 -7.73 2.60 2.86
CA TYR A 49 -7.66 1.90 4.13
C TYR A 49 -7.61 0.39 3.95
N LEU A 50 -8.27 -0.15 2.92
CA LEU A 50 -8.11 -1.56 2.58
C LEU A 50 -6.68 -1.88 2.14
N HIS A 51 -6.03 -1.03 1.35
CA HIS A 51 -4.61 -1.21 1.03
C HIS A 51 -3.75 -1.25 2.29
N TYR A 52 -4.00 -0.36 3.25
CA TYR A 52 -3.36 -0.45 4.56
C TYR A 52 -3.61 -1.81 5.24
N ILE A 53 -4.85 -2.31 5.29
CA ILE A 53 -5.14 -3.63 5.88
C ILE A 53 -4.40 -4.74 5.13
N GLN A 54 -4.39 -4.71 3.79
CA GLN A 54 -3.70 -5.71 2.97
C GLN A 54 -2.22 -5.85 3.35
N PHE A 55 -1.52 -4.75 3.69
CA PHE A 55 -0.11 -4.79 4.13
C PHE A 55 0.11 -5.38 5.53
N ASN A 56 -0.93 -5.47 6.34
CA ASN A 56 -0.87 -5.94 7.72
C ASN A 56 -1.43 -7.35 7.91
N ASP A 57 -2.36 -7.76 7.05
CA ASP A 57 -3.21 -8.92 7.28
C ASP A 57 -3.12 -9.97 6.15
N THR A 58 -2.24 -9.77 5.16
CA THR A 58 -1.99 -10.77 4.12
C THR A 58 -0.51 -11.15 4.04
N LEU A 59 -0.23 -12.41 3.68
CA LEU A 59 1.15 -12.87 3.50
C LEU A 59 1.88 -12.08 2.42
N PHE A 60 1.22 -11.82 1.29
CA PHE A 60 1.80 -11.01 0.22
C PHE A 60 2.10 -9.59 0.69
N GLY A 61 1.15 -8.94 1.36
CA GLY A 61 1.28 -7.58 1.86
C GLY A 61 2.39 -7.41 2.90
N ILE A 62 2.48 -8.32 3.87
CA ILE A 62 3.58 -8.31 4.87
C ILE A 62 4.92 -8.52 4.15
N SER A 63 4.99 -9.47 3.21
CA SER A 63 6.21 -9.72 2.44
C SER A 63 6.64 -8.48 1.65
N TYR A 64 5.68 -7.78 1.05
CA TYR A 64 5.92 -6.53 0.34
C TYR A 64 6.43 -5.45 1.30
N GLY A 65 5.73 -5.23 2.42
CA GLY A 65 6.12 -4.28 3.46
C GLY A 65 7.52 -4.53 4.02
N MET A 66 7.90 -5.80 4.23
CA MET A 66 9.25 -6.17 4.68
C MET A 66 10.34 -5.66 3.74
N VAL A 67 10.11 -5.64 2.42
CA VAL A 67 11.08 -5.07 1.47
C VAL A 67 11.25 -3.56 1.68
N PHE A 68 10.16 -2.83 1.91
CA PHE A 68 10.25 -1.40 2.28
C PHE A 68 11.01 -1.23 3.59
N ASN A 69 10.65 -1.94 4.65
CA ASN A 69 11.34 -1.77 5.93
C ASN A 69 12.83 -2.13 5.87
N ASN A 70 13.21 -3.17 5.12
CA ASN A 70 14.62 -3.50 4.90
C ASN A 70 15.36 -2.40 4.13
N TYR A 71 14.69 -1.82 3.11
CA TYR A 71 15.21 -0.67 2.38
C TYR A 71 15.44 0.52 3.32
N TYR A 72 14.50 0.79 4.20
CA TYR A 72 14.52 1.90 5.15
C TYR A 72 15.57 1.71 6.24
N ALA A 73 15.68 0.50 6.80
CA ALA A 73 16.77 0.14 7.71
C ALA A 73 18.14 0.38 7.06
N THR A 74 18.30 -0.01 5.79
CA THR A 74 19.54 0.23 5.04
C THR A 74 19.81 1.72 4.83
N CYS A 75 18.78 2.53 4.55
CA CYS A 75 18.94 3.97 4.46
C CYS A 75 19.39 4.56 5.80
N ARG A 76 18.79 4.14 6.92
CA ARG A 76 19.19 4.60 8.27
C ARG A 76 20.65 4.26 8.55
N GLN A 77 21.05 3.02 8.27
CA GLN A 77 22.43 2.59 8.44
C GLN A 77 23.37 3.46 7.59
N PHE A 78 23.04 3.66 6.31
CA PHE A 78 23.80 4.53 5.41
C PHE A 78 23.94 5.96 5.97
N PHE A 79 22.85 6.55 6.46
CA PHE A 79 22.89 7.88 7.09
C PHE A 79 23.78 7.92 8.32
N SER A 80 23.84 6.84 9.12
CA SER A 80 24.68 6.80 10.31
C SER A 80 26.18 6.64 10.01
N GLU A 81 26.53 5.94 8.94
CA GLU A 81 27.92 5.57 8.61
C GLU A 81 28.64 6.59 7.72
N ASN A 82 27.93 7.54 7.10
CA ASN A 82 28.50 8.46 6.11
C ASN A 82 28.34 9.92 6.53
N ASP A 83 29.43 10.69 6.55
CA ASP A 83 29.41 12.14 6.86
C ASP A 83 29.07 13.01 5.65
N THR A 84 29.30 12.48 4.44
CA THR A 84 28.93 13.10 3.17
C THR A 84 27.82 12.28 2.52
N LEU A 85 26.75 12.93 2.09
CA LEU A 85 25.58 12.30 1.48
C LEU A 85 25.32 12.87 0.09
N GLU A 86 25.07 12.00 -0.88
CA GLU A 86 24.68 12.40 -2.23
C GLU A 86 23.18 12.20 -2.45
N ILE A 87 22.51 13.17 -3.06
CA ILE A 87 21.11 13.06 -3.49
C ILE A 87 21.07 13.01 -5.02
N PRO A 88 20.37 12.04 -5.65
CA PRO A 88 19.61 10.94 -5.04
C PRO A 88 20.51 9.87 -4.41
N LEU A 89 20.08 9.28 -3.30
CA LEU A 89 20.75 8.11 -2.73
C LEU A 89 20.58 6.89 -3.63
N LYS A 90 21.67 6.15 -3.81
CA LYS A 90 21.74 4.97 -4.68
C LYS A 90 21.73 3.66 -3.89
N ILE A 91 20.84 3.52 -2.92
CA ILE A 91 20.80 2.36 -1.99
C ILE A 91 20.69 1.01 -2.72
N GLN A 92 19.90 0.93 -3.80
CA GLN A 92 19.79 -0.31 -4.58
C GLN A 92 21.09 -0.67 -5.33
N GLU A 93 21.98 0.29 -5.59
CA GLU A 93 23.30 0.02 -6.16
C GLU A 93 24.28 -0.48 -5.11
N LEU A 94 24.10 -0.04 -3.87
CA LEU A 94 24.95 -0.40 -2.73
C LEU A 94 24.52 -1.71 -2.06
N ASN A 95 23.26 -2.15 -2.22
CA ASN A 95 22.73 -3.35 -1.59
C ASN A 95 22.06 -4.30 -2.62
N PRO A 96 22.78 -5.36 -3.07
CA PRO A 96 22.27 -6.33 -4.03
C PRO A 96 21.03 -7.10 -3.57
N VAL A 97 20.89 -7.35 -2.26
CA VAL A 97 19.74 -8.07 -1.69
C VAL A 97 18.47 -7.23 -1.82
N ILE A 98 18.56 -5.94 -1.50
CA ILE A 98 17.47 -4.99 -1.72
C ILE A 98 17.10 -4.95 -3.20
N ARG A 99 18.09 -4.81 -4.09
CA ARG A 99 17.84 -4.77 -5.54
C ARG A 99 17.10 -6.01 -6.01
N ALA A 100 17.55 -7.21 -5.60
CA ALA A 100 16.91 -8.46 -5.99
C ALA A 100 15.45 -8.53 -5.52
N ASN A 101 15.17 -8.09 -4.29
CA ASN A 101 13.80 -8.03 -3.77
C ASN A 101 12.93 -7.03 -4.52
N VAL A 102 13.45 -5.84 -4.84
CA VAL A 102 12.75 -4.83 -5.66
C VAL A 102 12.40 -5.39 -7.05
N GLU A 103 13.36 -6.01 -7.73
CA GLU A 103 13.15 -6.60 -9.06
C GLU A 103 12.17 -7.77 -9.04
N LYS A 104 12.16 -8.57 -7.97
CA LYS A 104 11.15 -9.62 -7.76
C LYS A 104 9.74 -9.04 -7.81
N TYR A 105 9.45 -7.99 -7.04
CA TYR A 105 8.11 -7.39 -7.00
C TYR A 105 7.74 -6.66 -8.29
N LYS A 106 8.71 -6.03 -8.98
CA LYS A 106 8.46 -5.44 -10.30
C LYS A 106 7.93 -6.47 -11.30
N LYS A 107 8.50 -7.67 -11.32
CA LYS A 107 8.05 -8.77 -12.19
C LYS A 107 6.65 -9.29 -11.86
N LEU A 108 6.25 -9.21 -10.60
CA LEU A 108 4.94 -9.67 -10.13
C LEU A 108 3.84 -8.61 -10.31
N LYS A 109 4.21 -7.33 -10.49
CA LYS A 109 3.29 -6.19 -10.50
C LYS A 109 2.25 -6.27 -11.60
N GLY A 110 2.65 -6.75 -12.78
CA GLY A 110 1.83 -6.73 -13.98
C GLY A 110 1.78 -5.34 -14.62
N THR A 111 0.86 -5.18 -15.56
CA THR A 111 0.74 -3.97 -16.37
C THR A 111 0.07 -2.83 -15.59
N VAL A 112 0.71 -1.66 -15.59
CA VAL A 112 0.25 -0.44 -14.89
C VAL A 112 -0.41 0.56 -15.84
N LYS A 113 -0.25 0.35 -17.15
CA LYS A 113 -0.71 1.29 -18.18
C LYS A 113 -2.22 1.16 -18.39
N ASP A 114 -2.92 2.29 -18.28
CA ASP A 114 -4.27 2.42 -18.84
C ASP A 114 -4.17 2.54 -20.36
N PHE A 115 -4.88 1.67 -21.07
CA PHE A 115 -4.94 1.69 -22.53
C PHE A 115 -6.09 2.57 -23.06
N GLY A 116 -6.96 3.09 -22.18
CA GLY A 116 -8.13 3.87 -22.56
C GLY A 116 -9.16 3.06 -23.35
N ILE A 117 -9.12 1.73 -23.20
CA ILE A 117 -9.97 0.78 -23.91
C ILE A 117 -10.86 0.08 -22.88
N LYS A 118 -12.16 0.05 -23.15
CA LYS A 118 -13.11 -0.75 -22.38
C LYS A 118 -12.95 -2.23 -22.75
N ILE A 119 -12.66 -3.07 -21.77
CA ILE A 119 -12.40 -4.49 -21.95
C ILE A 119 -13.69 -5.26 -21.60
N ASP A 120 -14.28 -5.92 -22.59
CA ASP A 120 -15.53 -6.66 -22.39
C ASP A 120 -15.27 -8.11 -21.97
N ARG A 121 -14.21 -8.73 -22.52
CA ARG A 121 -13.79 -10.10 -22.21
C ARG A 121 -12.27 -10.23 -22.12
N ILE A 122 -11.81 -11.19 -21.32
CA ILE A 122 -10.40 -11.57 -21.21
C ILE A 122 -10.25 -13.06 -21.50
N GLU A 123 -9.32 -13.39 -22.39
CA GLU A 123 -8.91 -14.75 -22.71
C GLU A 123 -7.61 -15.10 -21.98
N ILE A 124 -7.57 -16.32 -21.43
CA ILE A 124 -6.46 -16.81 -20.62
C ILE A 124 -6.06 -18.20 -21.09
N SER A 125 -4.75 -18.39 -21.29
CA SER A 125 -4.18 -19.69 -21.62
C SER A 125 -3.67 -20.40 -20.37
N PRO A 126 -3.99 -21.68 -20.13
CA PRO A 126 -3.39 -22.47 -19.05
C PRO A 126 -1.85 -22.49 -19.12
N LEU A 127 -1.28 -22.45 -20.32
CA LEU A 127 0.17 -22.36 -20.50
C LEU A 127 0.72 -21.04 -19.91
N ALA A 128 0.02 -19.92 -20.09
CA ALA A 128 0.46 -18.63 -19.55
C ALA A 128 0.47 -18.62 -18.01
N ILE A 129 -0.47 -19.32 -17.37
CA ILE A 129 -0.52 -19.48 -15.90
C ILE A 129 0.71 -20.29 -15.43
N GLU A 130 1.01 -21.41 -16.09
CA GLU A 130 2.17 -22.25 -15.76
C GLU A 130 3.51 -21.53 -16.00
N GLU A 131 3.61 -20.74 -17.08
CA GLU A 131 4.77 -19.92 -17.36
C GLU A 131 4.98 -18.84 -16.29
N ALA A 132 3.91 -18.15 -15.88
CA ALA A 132 3.96 -17.15 -14.82
C ALA A 132 4.37 -17.78 -13.47
N LYS A 133 3.88 -18.98 -13.16
CA LYS A 133 4.25 -19.74 -11.96
C LYS A 133 5.73 -20.12 -11.97
N ARG A 134 6.23 -20.63 -13.10
CA ARG A 134 7.65 -21.00 -13.28
C ARG A 134 8.58 -19.79 -13.22
N ASN A 135 8.20 -18.70 -13.88
CA ASN A 135 9.04 -17.52 -14.03
C ASN A 135 8.87 -16.49 -12.90
N LYS A 136 7.88 -16.68 -12.02
CA LYS A 136 7.50 -15.77 -10.93
C LYS A 136 7.18 -14.36 -11.45
N THR A 137 6.28 -14.30 -12.42
CA THR A 137 5.81 -13.06 -13.07
C THR A 137 4.29 -12.94 -12.94
N GLY A 138 3.73 -11.81 -13.42
CA GLY A 138 2.30 -11.74 -13.76
C GLY A 138 1.93 -12.72 -14.88
N VAL A 139 0.64 -13.01 -15.00
CA VAL A 139 0.07 -13.89 -16.04
C VAL A 139 -0.22 -13.06 -17.29
N PHE A 140 0.36 -13.45 -18.43
CA PHE A 140 0.02 -12.82 -19.71
C PHE A 140 -1.42 -13.17 -20.11
N VAL A 141 -2.22 -12.14 -20.38
CA VAL A 141 -3.63 -12.27 -20.76
C VAL A 141 -3.94 -11.38 -21.96
N LYS A 142 -5.01 -11.72 -22.66
CA LYS A 142 -5.48 -10.98 -23.84
C LYS A 142 -6.89 -10.44 -23.61
N GLY A 143 -6.99 -9.13 -23.50
CA GLY A 143 -8.27 -8.42 -23.38
C GLY A 143 -8.84 -8.09 -24.76
N TYR A 144 -10.17 -8.15 -24.89
CA TYR A 144 -10.89 -7.72 -26.09
C TYR A 144 -11.98 -6.72 -25.74
N ASP A 145 -12.16 -5.72 -26.59
CA ASP A 145 -13.32 -4.81 -26.52
C ASP A 145 -14.53 -5.32 -27.31
N GLY A 146 -15.63 -4.57 -27.28
CA GLY A 146 -16.88 -4.92 -27.98
C GLY A 146 -16.78 -4.88 -29.50
N GLU A 147 -15.72 -4.30 -30.06
CA GLU A 147 -15.42 -4.29 -31.51
C GLU A 147 -14.48 -5.45 -31.90
N GLY A 148 -14.00 -6.23 -30.92
CA GLY A 148 -13.08 -7.34 -31.13
C GLY A 148 -11.61 -6.93 -31.24
N ARG A 149 -11.27 -5.66 -30.98
CA ARG A 149 -9.87 -5.21 -30.89
C ARG A 149 -9.26 -5.80 -29.64
N SER A 150 -8.00 -6.25 -29.74
CA SER A 150 -7.31 -6.90 -28.63
C SER A 150 -6.15 -6.10 -28.09
N ILE A 151 -5.94 -6.21 -26.78
CA ILE A 151 -4.74 -5.74 -26.09
C ILE A 151 -4.13 -6.89 -25.27
N ASP A 152 -2.80 -6.97 -25.30
CA ASP A 152 -2.05 -7.91 -24.48
C ASP A 152 -1.51 -7.16 -23.26
N PHE A 153 -1.68 -7.76 -22.08
CA PHE A 153 -1.18 -7.19 -20.83
C PHE A 153 -0.88 -8.29 -19.80
N GLU A 154 -0.15 -7.93 -18.76
CA GLU A 154 0.15 -8.82 -17.64
C GLU A 154 -0.83 -8.59 -16.49
N PHE A 155 -1.61 -9.62 -16.16
CA PHE A 155 -2.38 -9.72 -14.92
C PHE A 155 -1.43 -10.04 -13.76
N GLY A 156 -1.06 -9.01 -13.00
CA GLY A 156 -0.16 -9.13 -11.85
C GLY A 156 -0.86 -8.88 -10.50
N TYR A 157 -0.09 -8.81 -9.42
CA TYR A 157 -0.64 -8.54 -8.09
C TYR A 157 -1.41 -7.21 -8.02
N LEU A 158 -1.06 -6.24 -8.87
CA LEU A 158 -1.73 -4.95 -8.90
C LEU A 158 -3.22 -5.10 -9.21
N CYS A 159 -3.59 -5.96 -10.17
CA CYS A 159 -4.98 -6.26 -10.48
C CYS A 159 -5.73 -6.91 -9.31
N ILE A 160 -5.03 -7.68 -8.46
CA ILE A 160 -5.63 -8.32 -7.28
C ILE A 160 -5.91 -7.30 -6.19
N ILE A 161 -4.91 -6.49 -5.80
CA ILE A 161 -5.07 -5.54 -4.69
C ILE A 161 -6.03 -4.40 -5.04
N GLU A 162 -5.95 -3.87 -6.26
CA GLU A 162 -6.81 -2.79 -6.76
C GLU A 162 -8.23 -3.31 -7.04
N GLY A 163 -8.35 -4.54 -7.57
CA GLY A 163 -9.64 -5.19 -7.73
C GLY A 163 -10.33 -5.44 -6.39
N MET A 164 -9.60 -5.91 -5.38
CA MET A 164 -10.14 -6.08 -4.03
C MET A 164 -10.59 -4.74 -3.43
N ALA A 165 -9.78 -3.68 -3.58
CA ALA A 165 -10.08 -2.33 -3.08
C ALA A 165 -11.25 -1.68 -3.82
N HIS A 166 -11.34 -1.88 -5.14
CA HIS A 166 -12.48 -1.46 -5.94
C HIS A 166 -13.78 -2.10 -5.44
N GLN A 167 -13.82 -3.43 -5.33
CA GLN A 167 -15.01 -4.14 -4.85
C GLN A 167 -15.40 -3.67 -3.45
N PHE A 168 -14.43 -3.52 -2.56
CA PHE A 168 -14.66 -3.01 -1.21
C PHE A 168 -15.25 -1.60 -1.20
N GLN A 169 -14.72 -0.70 -2.03
CA GLN A 169 -15.21 0.66 -2.17
C GLN A 169 -16.66 0.71 -2.66
N THR A 170 -17.08 -0.18 -3.56
CA THR A 170 -18.46 -0.20 -4.07
C THR A 170 -19.51 -0.44 -2.98
N PHE A 171 -19.15 -1.07 -1.86
CA PHE A 171 -20.07 -1.23 -0.72
C PHE A 171 -20.36 0.10 0.00
N PHE A 172 -19.47 1.09 -0.13
CA PHE A 172 -19.60 2.42 0.48
C PHE A 172 -20.02 3.48 -0.55
N ASP A 173 -19.52 3.38 -1.78
CA ASP A 173 -19.86 4.26 -2.89
C ASP A 173 -20.15 3.44 -4.16
N PRO A 174 -21.42 3.06 -4.39
CA PRO A 174 -21.83 2.31 -5.58
C PRO A 174 -21.68 3.09 -6.89
N THR A 175 -21.37 4.39 -6.83
CA THR A 175 -21.24 5.27 -8.00
C THR A 175 -19.79 5.42 -8.48
N VAL A 176 -18.86 4.72 -7.84
CA VAL A 176 -17.45 4.81 -8.18
C VAL A 176 -17.17 4.21 -9.55
N GLU A 177 -16.36 4.91 -10.35
CA GLU A 177 -15.87 4.45 -11.65
C GLU A 177 -14.35 4.46 -11.63
N HIS A 178 -13.74 3.38 -12.13
CA HIS A 178 -12.30 3.24 -12.30
C HIS A 178 -11.99 2.75 -13.72
N PRO A 179 -10.75 2.97 -14.22
CA PRO A 179 -10.26 2.30 -15.43
C PRO A 179 -10.33 0.77 -15.29
N GLU A 180 -10.47 0.06 -16.41
CA GLU A 180 -10.59 -1.40 -16.40
C GLU A 180 -9.33 -2.08 -15.83
N ILE A 181 -8.15 -1.61 -16.26
CA ILE A 181 -6.86 -2.05 -15.73
C ILE A 181 -6.37 -1.00 -14.73
N PRO A 182 -6.03 -1.38 -13.49
CA PRO A 182 -6.06 -2.74 -12.91
C PRO A 182 -7.39 -3.16 -12.25
N TYR A 183 -8.36 -2.26 -12.08
CA TYR A 183 -9.45 -2.38 -11.10
C TYR A 183 -10.52 -3.44 -11.42
N ASN A 184 -10.96 -3.56 -12.68
CA ASN A 184 -12.07 -4.44 -13.04
C ASN A 184 -11.60 -5.77 -13.64
N VAL A 185 -10.29 -5.94 -13.86
CA VAL A 185 -9.71 -7.13 -14.50
C VAL A 185 -10.16 -8.42 -13.82
N VAL A 186 -10.15 -8.47 -12.49
CA VAL A 186 -10.57 -9.67 -11.73
C VAL A 186 -12.03 -10.06 -12.03
N GLU A 187 -12.92 -9.08 -12.13
CA GLU A 187 -14.33 -9.31 -12.45
C GLU A 187 -14.49 -9.81 -13.89
N ILE A 188 -13.82 -9.15 -14.83
CA ILE A 188 -13.88 -9.51 -16.25
C ILE A 188 -13.34 -10.93 -16.47
N ILE A 189 -12.25 -11.32 -15.80
CA ILE A 189 -11.71 -12.67 -15.86
C ILE A 189 -12.73 -13.70 -15.38
N CYS A 190 -13.30 -13.49 -14.19
CA CYS A 190 -14.31 -14.39 -13.61
C CYS A 190 -15.52 -14.54 -14.54
N ARG A 191 -16.07 -13.43 -15.03
CA ARG A 191 -17.22 -13.42 -15.96
C ARG A 191 -16.92 -14.12 -17.28
N SER A 192 -15.71 -13.95 -17.82
CA SER A 192 -15.33 -14.47 -19.14
C SER A 192 -14.99 -15.96 -19.13
N ASN A 193 -14.33 -16.43 -18.06
CA ASN A 193 -13.70 -17.75 -18.03
C ASN A 193 -14.36 -18.71 -17.02
N TYR A 194 -15.15 -18.19 -16.09
CA TYR A 194 -15.81 -18.95 -15.03
C TYR A 194 -17.30 -18.60 -14.88
N PRO A 195 -18.09 -18.56 -15.98
CA PRO A 195 -19.48 -18.10 -15.94
C PRO A 195 -20.40 -19.00 -15.10
N ASP A 196 -20.00 -20.25 -14.85
CA ASP A 196 -20.75 -21.22 -14.04
C ASP A 196 -20.61 -20.98 -12.53
N LEU A 197 -19.64 -20.16 -12.11
CA LEU A 197 -19.47 -19.80 -10.70
C LEU A 197 -20.36 -18.60 -10.36
N LEU A 198 -21.13 -18.71 -9.28
CA LEU A 198 -21.90 -17.59 -8.73
C LEU A 198 -20.96 -16.63 -8.00
N ILE A 199 -20.38 -15.69 -8.74
CA ILE A 199 -19.41 -14.72 -8.21
C ILE A 199 -20.07 -13.35 -8.15
N ASP A 200 -20.56 -13.00 -6.96
CA ASP A 200 -20.97 -11.63 -6.64
C ASP A 200 -19.78 -10.79 -6.11
N ALA A 201 -20.02 -9.50 -5.82
CA ALA A 201 -18.98 -8.60 -5.31
C ALA A 201 -18.34 -9.10 -4.00
N LYS A 202 -19.12 -9.79 -3.14
CA LYS A 202 -18.59 -10.32 -1.87
C LYS A 202 -17.66 -11.49 -2.11
N MET A 203 -18.04 -12.39 -3.01
CA MET A 203 -17.22 -13.52 -3.42
C MET A 203 -15.96 -13.05 -4.15
N LEU A 204 -16.07 -12.05 -5.03
CA LEU A 204 -14.92 -11.50 -5.75
C LEU A 204 -13.90 -10.87 -4.79
N PHE A 205 -14.37 -10.14 -3.77
CA PHE A 205 -13.53 -9.65 -2.67
C PHE A 205 -12.84 -10.83 -1.93
N SER A 206 -13.58 -11.89 -1.60
CA SER A 206 -13.03 -13.07 -0.91
C SER A 206 -11.98 -13.81 -1.75
N ILE A 207 -12.19 -13.96 -3.05
CA ILE A 207 -11.22 -14.56 -3.98
C ILE A 207 -9.94 -13.75 -3.99
N CYS A 208 -10.03 -12.42 -4.11
CA CYS A 208 -8.85 -11.56 -4.08
C CYS A 208 -8.12 -11.64 -2.74
N MET A 209 -8.84 -11.62 -1.62
CA MET A 209 -8.25 -11.79 -0.29
C MET A 209 -7.49 -13.11 -0.15
N CYS A 210 -8.08 -14.23 -0.58
CA CYS A 210 -7.43 -15.54 -0.56
C CYS A 210 -6.23 -15.61 -1.51
N SER A 211 -6.28 -14.91 -2.64
CA SER A 211 -5.17 -14.82 -3.59
C SER A 211 -3.93 -14.16 -2.97
N LEU A 212 -4.11 -13.23 -2.04
CA LEU A 212 -3.03 -12.54 -1.33
C LEU A 212 -2.34 -13.39 -0.25
N ILE A 213 -2.81 -14.62 0.00
CA ILE A 213 -2.09 -15.63 0.80
C ILE A 213 -0.87 -16.15 0.01
N TYR A 214 -0.93 -16.12 -1.32
CA TYR A 214 0.13 -16.63 -2.18
C TYR A 214 1.28 -15.64 -2.37
N THR A 215 2.50 -16.18 -2.53
CA THR A 215 3.69 -15.38 -2.85
C THR A 215 3.66 -14.78 -4.26
N ASN A 216 2.88 -15.38 -5.16
CA ASN A 216 2.48 -14.80 -6.44
C ASN A 216 0.94 -14.73 -6.50
N PRO A 217 0.33 -13.60 -6.12
CA PRO A 217 -1.13 -13.49 -6.07
C PRO A 217 -1.81 -13.70 -7.43
N SER A 218 -1.15 -13.35 -8.53
CA SER A 218 -1.73 -13.50 -9.87
C SER A 218 -1.96 -14.97 -10.26
N THR A 219 -1.02 -15.85 -9.94
CA THR A 219 -1.20 -17.30 -10.14
C THR A 219 -2.07 -17.90 -9.04
N GLY A 220 -1.93 -17.41 -7.80
CA GLY A 220 -2.76 -17.82 -6.66
C GLY A 220 -4.25 -17.60 -6.91
N PHE A 221 -4.62 -16.52 -7.62
CA PHE A 221 -5.98 -16.26 -8.04
C PHE A 221 -6.63 -17.40 -8.82
N PHE A 222 -5.90 -17.99 -9.77
CA PHE A 222 -6.40 -19.15 -10.53
C PHE A 222 -6.48 -20.40 -9.67
N GLU A 223 -5.54 -20.60 -8.74
CA GLU A 223 -5.62 -21.71 -7.78
C GLU A 223 -6.85 -21.60 -6.87
N VAL A 224 -7.18 -20.38 -6.41
CA VAL A 224 -8.38 -20.10 -5.60
C VAL A 224 -9.66 -20.36 -6.39
N LEU A 225 -9.71 -19.94 -7.67
CA LEU A 225 -10.87 -20.22 -8.53
C LEU A 225 -11.07 -21.73 -8.75
N GLU A 226 -10.00 -22.49 -8.95
CA GLU A 226 -10.09 -23.94 -9.06
C GLU A 226 -10.57 -24.59 -7.75
N ILE A 227 -10.15 -24.10 -6.58
CA ILE A 227 -10.71 -24.55 -5.28
C ILE A 227 -12.21 -24.30 -5.21
N LEU A 228 -12.67 -23.12 -5.63
CA LEU A 228 -14.09 -22.77 -5.65
C LEU A 228 -14.89 -23.65 -6.63
N ARG A 229 -14.33 -24.01 -7.79
CA ARG A 229 -14.97 -24.95 -8.73
C ARG A 229 -15.20 -26.34 -8.13
N HIS A 230 -14.26 -26.81 -7.31
CA HIS A 230 -14.40 -28.09 -6.61
C HIS A 230 -15.30 -28.00 -5.38
N ASN A 231 -15.60 -26.78 -4.90
CA ASN A 231 -16.40 -26.52 -3.72
C ASN A 231 -17.44 -25.39 -3.99
N PRO A 232 -18.36 -25.57 -4.95
CA PRO A 232 -19.26 -24.52 -5.40
C PRO A 232 -20.25 -24.03 -4.31
N GLN A 233 -20.36 -24.79 -3.21
CA GLN A 233 -21.18 -24.43 -2.04
C GLN A 233 -20.51 -23.43 -1.10
N PHE A 234 -19.20 -23.17 -1.24
CA PHE A 234 -18.49 -22.26 -0.35
C PHE A 234 -18.96 -20.82 -0.57
N ASN A 235 -19.28 -20.14 0.53
CA ASN A 235 -19.25 -18.69 0.55
C ASN A 235 -17.81 -18.20 0.83
N GLY A 236 -17.59 -16.89 0.79
CA GLY A 236 -16.26 -16.31 0.99
C GLY A 236 -15.60 -16.63 2.34
N ARG A 237 -16.38 -16.79 3.42
CA ARG A 237 -15.87 -17.17 4.74
C ARG A 237 -15.40 -18.62 4.75
N ASP A 238 -16.18 -19.51 4.15
CA ASP A 238 -15.83 -20.94 4.03
C ASP A 238 -14.54 -21.11 3.21
N LEU A 239 -14.45 -20.38 2.08
CA LEU A 239 -13.26 -20.35 1.22
C LEU A 239 -12.02 -19.88 2.00
N TYR A 240 -12.12 -18.76 2.72
CA TYR A 240 -11.02 -18.23 3.50
C TYR A 240 -10.58 -19.21 4.60
N GLN A 241 -11.52 -19.75 5.38
CA GLN A 241 -11.21 -20.70 6.44
C GLN A 241 -10.56 -21.97 5.89
N TYR A 242 -11.08 -22.50 4.77
CA TYR A 242 -10.49 -23.63 4.06
C TYR A 242 -9.04 -23.34 3.66
N MET A 243 -8.77 -22.15 3.10
CA MET A 243 -7.43 -21.73 2.70
C MET A 243 -6.48 -21.62 3.90
N ILE A 244 -6.86 -20.92 4.95
CA ILE A 244 -6.00 -20.68 6.12
C ILE A 244 -5.71 -21.99 6.87
N LYS A 245 -6.69 -22.88 7.03
CA LYS A 245 -6.55 -24.11 7.81
C LYS A 245 -6.07 -25.32 7.00
N GLY A 246 -6.36 -25.36 5.71
CA GLY A 246 -6.05 -26.49 4.83
C GLY A 246 -4.76 -26.33 4.02
N SER A 247 -4.27 -25.09 3.82
CA SER A 247 -3.11 -24.83 2.96
C SER A 247 -1.80 -24.88 3.71
N THR A 248 -0.74 -25.15 2.95
CA THR A 248 0.63 -25.14 3.43
C THR A 248 1.55 -24.55 2.38
N VAL A 249 2.61 -23.91 2.83
CA VAL A 249 3.62 -23.33 1.96
C VAL A 249 4.95 -24.00 2.24
N THR A 250 5.73 -24.26 1.19
CA THR A 250 7.08 -24.80 1.32
C THR A 250 8.10 -23.66 1.23
N SER A 251 8.92 -23.50 2.27
CA SER A 251 10.06 -22.59 2.30
C SER A 251 11.30 -23.38 2.71
N ASP A 252 12.40 -23.25 1.95
CA ASP A 252 13.67 -23.95 2.18
C ASP A 252 13.53 -25.48 2.37
N GLY A 253 12.59 -26.09 1.65
CA GLY A 253 12.29 -27.52 1.72
C GLY A 253 11.45 -27.95 2.93
N VAL A 254 11.11 -27.02 3.82
CA VAL A 254 10.25 -27.26 4.99
C VAL A 254 8.82 -26.81 4.67
N LYS A 255 7.85 -27.63 5.06
CA LYS A 255 6.41 -27.37 4.89
C LYS A 255 5.88 -26.70 6.14
N TYR A 256 5.31 -25.51 5.98
CA TYR A 256 4.72 -24.73 7.05
C TYR A 256 3.22 -24.58 6.83
N THR A 257 2.45 -24.43 7.91
CA THR A 257 1.07 -23.97 7.80
C THR A 257 1.03 -22.48 7.46
N ILE A 258 -0.09 -21.99 6.94
CA ILE A 258 -0.27 -20.55 6.70
C ILE A 258 -0.14 -19.76 8.00
N GLU A 259 -0.67 -20.31 9.10
CA GLU A 259 -0.58 -19.71 10.44
C GLU A 259 0.88 -19.51 10.87
N ASP A 260 1.72 -20.55 10.76
CA ASP A 260 3.12 -20.49 11.19
C ASP A 260 3.89 -19.41 10.40
N ILE A 261 3.78 -19.43 9.06
CA ILE A 261 4.46 -18.44 8.22
C ILE A 261 3.98 -17.04 8.52
N PHE A 262 2.67 -16.83 8.68
CA PHE A 262 2.13 -15.51 8.97
C PHE A 262 2.68 -14.96 10.27
N VAL A 263 2.65 -15.77 11.34
CA VAL A 263 3.17 -15.39 12.66
C VAL A 263 4.67 -15.05 12.60
N ASP A 264 5.47 -15.86 11.91
CA ASP A 264 6.89 -15.60 11.75
C ASP A 264 7.14 -14.31 10.95
N MET A 265 6.41 -14.11 9.84
CA MET A 265 6.56 -12.93 8.99
C MET A 265 6.14 -11.65 9.71
N ILE A 266 5.00 -11.64 10.39
CA ILE A 266 4.51 -10.43 11.08
C ILE A 266 5.38 -10.07 12.28
N THR A 267 5.92 -11.07 12.99
CA THR A 267 6.87 -10.85 14.10
C THR A 267 8.19 -10.25 13.60
N ASN A 268 8.73 -10.78 12.50
CA ASN A 268 9.92 -10.22 11.86
C ASN A 268 9.67 -8.81 11.31
N TYR A 269 8.50 -8.59 10.71
CA TYR A 269 8.07 -7.28 10.23
C TYR A 269 8.02 -6.24 11.35
N GLU A 270 7.38 -6.59 12.49
CA GLU A 270 7.34 -5.74 13.69
C GLU A 270 8.74 -5.43 14.21
N GLY A 271 9.60 -6.45 14.35
CA GLY A 271 10.98 -6.29 14.82
C GLY A 271 11.81 -5.37 13.93
N ASN A 272 11.67 -5.52 12.61
CA ASN A 272 12.37 -4.68 11.64
C ASN A 272 11.89 -3.23 11.69
N ILE A 273 10.60 -2.97 11.89
CA ILE A 273 10.10 -1.61 12.08
C ILE A 273 10.71 -1.02 13.35
N LYS A 274 10.65 -1.72 14.49
CA LYS A 274 11.23 -1.26 15.76
C LYS A 274 12.70 -0.89 15.63
N ALA A 275 13.49 -1.72 14.94
CA ALA A 275 14.89 -1.45 14.66
C ALA A 275 15.05 -0.19 13.78
N THR A 276 14.22 -0.06 12.74
CA THR A 276 14.24 1.06 11.79
C THR A 276 13.86 2.39 12.47
N ILE A 277 12.92 2.40 13.40
CA ILE A 277 12.51 3.59 14.13
C ILE A 277 13.26 3.78 15.46
N GLN A 278 14.11 2.82 15.86
CA GLN A 278 14.82 2.79 17.14
C GLN A 278 13.90 3.06 18.35
N ALA A 279 12.69 2.53 18.32
CA ALA A 279 11.63 2.70 19.32
C ALA A 279 10.72 1.48 19.37
N GLU A 280 10.02 1.34 20.48
CA GLU A 280 8.92 0.38 20.60
C GLU A 280 7.69 0.81 19.78
N LEU A 281 6.96 -0.18 19.28
CA LEU A 281 5.72 -0.02 18.50
C LEU A 281 4.48 -0.11 19.39
N ASN A 282 4.31 0.84 20.30
CA ASN A 282 3.20 0.79 21.26
C ASN A 282 1.83 0.73 20.57
N TYR A 283 1.66 1.41 19.43
CA TYR A 283 0.41 1.43 18.71
C TYR A 283 0.24 0.19 17.81
N TYR A 284 1.17 -0.01 16.87
CA TYR A 284 1.05 -1.05 15.85
C TYR A 284 1.26 -2.48 16.37
N SER A 285 1.95 -2.69 17.51
CA SER A 285 2.01 -4.03 18.13
C SER A 285 0.61 -4.55 18.48
N LYS A 286 -0.34 -3.67 18.83
CA LYS A 286 -1.74 -4.08 19.06
C LYS A 286 -2.41 -4.53 17.76
N VAL A 287 -2.19 -3.80 16.66
CA VAL A 287 -2.71 -4.13 15.33
C VAL A 287 -2.18 -5.48 14.86
N PHE A 288 -0.86 -5.69 14.93
CA PHE A 288 -0.24 -6.95 14.54
C PHE A 288 -0.71 -8.13 15.38
N LYS A 289 -0.93 -7.92 16.68
CA LYS A 289 -1.52 -8.94 17.55
C LYS A 289 -2.94 -9.29 17.10
N ASN A 290 -3.76 -8.33 16.72
CA ASN A 290 -5.12 -8.58 16.23
C ASN A 290 -5.09 -9.40 14.93
N CYS A 291 -4.30 -9.01 13.94
CA CYS A 291 -4.13 -9.74 12.67
C CYS A 291 -3.61 -11.17 12.92
N THR A 292 -2.67 -11.32 13.87
CA THR A 292 -2.19 -12.64 14.30
C THR A 292 -3.32 -13.51 14.86
N GLN A 293 -4.22 -12.96 15.68
CA GLN A 293 -5.36 -13.73 16.21
C GLN A 293 -6.37 -14.07 15.12
N GLU A 294 -6.57 -13.18 14.15
CA GLU A 294 -7.44 -13.42 12.99
C GLU A 294 -6.99 -14.69 12.25
N ILE A 295 -5.73 -14.73 11.81
CA ILE A 295 -5.14 -15.89 11.12
C ILE A 295 -5.19 -17.16 11.98
N LYS A 296 -4.87 -17.07 13.27
CA LYS A 296 -4.94 -18.21 14.20
C LYS A 296 -6.35 -18.77 14.36
N SER A 297 -7.37 -17.91 14.32
CA SER A 297 -8.75 -18.36 14.39
C SER A 297 -9.23 -19.00 13.08
N GLY A 298 -8.67 -18.57 11.94
CA GLY A 298 -9.17 -18.93 10.61
C GLY A 298 -10.47 -18.20 10.23
N GLU A 299 -10.90 -17.24 11.04
CA GLU A 299 -11.97 -16.29 10.73
C GLU A 299 -11.35 -14.98 10.22
N SER A 300 -12.11 -14.17 9.48
CA SER A 300 -11.71 -12.81 9.14
C SER A 300 -12.77 -11.80 9.56
N LEU A 301 -12.36 -10.71 10.24
CA LEU A 301 -13.29 -9.65 10.63
C LEU A 301 -13.98 -9.04 9.40
N LEU A 302 -13.21 -8.73 8.34
CA LEU A 302 -13.77 -8.15 7.12
C LEU A 302 -14.81 -9.08 6.48
N LEU A 303 -14.51 -10.37 6.37
CA LEU A 303 -15.45 -11.33 5.80
C LEU A 303 -16.67 -11.55 6.70
N ASN A 304 -16.48 -11.56 8.02
CA ASN A 304 -17.59 -11.65 8.96
C ASN A 304 -18.53 -10.45 8.81
N LEU A 305 -18.00 -9.23 8.75
CA LEU A 305 -18.81 -8.04 8.56
C LEU A 305 -19.49 -8.03 7.17
N LEU A 306 -18.79 -8.49 6.13
CA LEU A 306 -19.29 -8.52 4.76
C LEU A 306 -20.47 -9.48 4.56
N TYR A 307 -20.42 -10.66 5.21
CA TYR A 307 -21.42 -11.71 5.02
C TYR A 307 -22.51 -11.72 6.08
N LEU A 308 -22.22 -11.29 7.31
CA LEU A 308 -23.13 -11.39 8.46
C LEU A 308 -23.73 -10.04 8.89
N SER A 309 -23.27 -8.94 8.31
CA SER A 309 -23.74 -7.59 8.66
C SER A 309 -23.73 -6.65 7.45
N ASP A 310 -24.11 -5.39 7.69
CA ASP A 310 -23.89 -4.31 6.73
C ASP A 310 -22.51 -3.69 6.96
N ILE A 311 -21.56 -4.01 6.07
CA ILE A 311 -20.17 -3.52 6.15
C ILE A 311 -20.06 -2.00 5.99
N SER A 312 -21.06 -1.37 5.35
CA SER A 312 -21.11 0.08 5.13
C SER A 312 -21.64 0.86 6.34
N SER A 313 -22.21 0.17 7.32
CA SER A 313 -22.76 0.80 8.51
C SER A 313 -21.66 1.44 9.37
N LYS A 314 -22.00 2.55 10.04
CA LYS A 314 -21.09 3.24 10.96
C LYS A 314 -20.46 2.30 12.00
N LYS A 315 -21.26 1.39 12.56
CA LYS A 315 -20.80 0.41 13.54
C LYS A 315 -19.72 -0.51 12.96
N SER A 316 -19.93 -1.03 11.75
CA SER A 316 -18.96 -1.89 11.08
C SER A 316 -17.68 -1.14 10.77
N VAL A 317 -17.77 0.10 10.27
CA VAL A 317 -16.58 0.95 10.04
C VAL A 317 -15.81 1.17 11.35
N ASP A 318 -16.49 1.55 12.43
CA ASP A 318 -15.86 1.70 13.75
C ASP A 318 -15.18 0.40 14.22
N GLU A 319 -15.79 -0.76 13.99
CA GLU A 319 -15.23 -2.06 14.35
C GLU A 319 -13.95 -2.37 13.57
N ILE A 320 -13.94 -2.14 12.25
CA ILE A 320 -12.76 -2.30 11.39
C ILE A 320 -11.64 -1.35 11.83
N LEU A 321 -11.95 -0.08 12.08
CA LEU A 321 -10.96 0.93 12.51
C LEU A 321 -10.37 0.60 13.88
N ASN A 322 -11.17 0.06 14.81
CA ASN A 322 -10.69 -0.34 16.13
C ASN A 322 -9.84 -1.62 16.10
N PHE A 323 -10.11 -2.52 15.16
CA PHE A 323 -9.41 -3.78 15.02
C PHE A 323 -8.08 -3.64 14.28
N TYR A 324 -8.11 -3.07 13.06
CA TYR A 324 -6.91 -2.92 12.23
C TYR A 324 -6.14 -1.62 12.51
N GLY A 325 -6.69 -0.71 13.33
CA GLY A 325 -6.04 0.53 13.70
C GLY A 325 -5.97 1.56 12.56
N LEU A 326 -5.79 2.83 12.91
CA LEU A 326 -5.67 3.93 11.96
C LEU A 326 -4.20 4.15 11.58
N PRO A 327 -3.90 4.29 10.27
CA PRO A 327 -2.64 4.86 9.83
C PRO A 327 -2.55 6.36 10.12
N TYR A 328 -1.42 6.98 9.77
CA TYR A 328 -1.40 8.43 9.55
C TYR A 328 -2.28 8.77 8.34
N ILE A 329 -3.22 9.69 8.49
CA ILE A 329 -4.12 10.05 7.39
C ILE A 329 -3.97 11.54 7.10
N GLU A 330 -3.76 11.86 5.83
CA GLU A 330 -3.66 13.21 5.30
C GLU A 330 -4.86 13.51 4.40
N PHE A 331 -5.63 14.52 4.79
CA PHE A 331 -6.59 15.21 3.94
C PHE A 331 -5.99 16.53 3.45
N ASN A 332 -6.62 17.18 2.46
CA ASN A 332 -6.15 18.46 1.92
C ASN A 332 -6.04 19.53 3.02
N ASN A 333 -7.02 19.57 3.93
CA ASN A 333 -7.15 20.59 4.97
C ASN A 333 -6.83 20.12 6.41
N LEU A 334 -6.68 18.81 6.65
CA LEU A 334 -6.55 18.23 7.98
C LEU A 334 -5.68 16.97 7.98
N THR A 335 -5.08 16.64 9.13
CA THR A 335 -4.42 15.35 9.35
C THR A 335 -5.03 14.62 10.52
N MET A 336 -5.14 13.31 10.41
CA MET A 336 -5.59 12.44 11.48
C MET A 336 -4.48 11.48 11.87
N MET A 337 -4.43 11.19 13.17
CA MET A 337 -3.54 10.22 13.78
C MET A 337 -4.38 9.43 14.78
N PRO A 338 -4.02 8.17 15.07
CA PRO A 338 -4.61 7.41 16.15
C PRO A 338 -4.63 8.23 17.45
N GLY A 339 -5.78 8.24 18.14
CA GLY A 339 -5.92 8.71 19.51
C GLY A 339 -5.46 10.15 19.81
N LYS A 340 -6.35 11.14 19.62
CA LYS A 340 -6.26 12.44 20.34
C LYS A 340 -6.53 12.32 21.85
N GLN A 341 -6.04 11.27 22.53
CA GLN A 341 -6.24 11.07 23.98
C GLN A 341 -4.92 11.04 24.78
N LYS A 342 -4.71 12.16 25.49
CA LYS A 342 -4.07 12.39 26.80
C LYS A 342 -2.63 11.95 27.12
N ASN A 343 -1.94 11.06 26.39
CA ASN A 343 -0.53 10.74 26.71
C ASN A 343 0.43 10.92 25.52
N LYS A 344 1.42 11.81 25.68
CA LYS A 344 2.40 12.18 24.63
C LYS A 344 3.35 11.04 24.23
N THR A 345 3.48 9.99 25.04
CA THR A 345 4.42 8.87 24.81
C THR A 345 3.87 7.78 23.88
N SER A 346 2.56 7.75 23.60
CA SER A 346 1.94 6.64 22.85
C SER A 346 2.05 6.72 21.33
N PHE A 347 2.60 7.81 20.77
CA PHE A 347 2.65 8.04 19.31
C PHE A 347 4.03 8.40 18.77
N LEU A 348 5.08 8.16 19.56
CA LEU A 348 6.45 8.41 19.14
C LEU A 348 6.84 7.53 17.95
N ASP A 349 6.31 6.30 17.90
CA ASP A 349 6.45 5.38 16.77
C ASP A 349 5.91 6.00 15.48
N LEU A 350 4.67 6.48 15.49
CA LEU A 350 4.04 7.11 14.33
C LEU A 350 4.77 8.38 13.89
N ALA A 351 5.16 9.24 14.83
CA ALA A 351 5.91 10.46 14.52
C ALA A 351 7.28 10.14 13.87
N ARG A 352 7.96 9.08 14.32
CA ARG A 352 9.24 8.63 13.75
C ARG A 352 9.05 7.99 12.37
N LEU A 353 7.97 7.22 12.18
CA LEU A 353 7.62 6.66 10.87
C LEU A 353 7.38 7.77 9.85
N ILE A 354 6.50 8.74 10.15
CA ILE A 354 6.23 9.87 9.24
C ILE A 354 7.51 10.70 9.01
N GLY A 355 8.27 10.99 10.07
CA GLY A 355 9.53 11.72 9.96
C GLY A 355 10.50 11.00 9.03
N PHE A 356 10.62 9.67 9.14
CA PHE A 356 11.53 8.92 8.29
C PHE A 356 11.07 8.87 6.84
N GLU A 357 9.77 8.74 6.60
CA GLU A 357 9.18 8.85 5.27
C GLU A 357 9.59 10.14 4.57
N LEU A 358 9.49 11.27 5.28
CA LEU A 358 9.83 12.58 4.75
C LEU A 358 11.31 12.66 4.35
N VAL A 359 12.19 12.14 5.19
CA VAL A 359 13.63 12.07 4.89
C VAL A 359 13.88 11.19 3.66
N ILE A 360 13.29 10.00 3.59
CA ILE A 360 13.47 9.10 2.45
C ILE A 360 12.92 9.69 1.16
N LYS A 361 11.71 10.26 1.15
CA LYS A 361 11.13 10.95 -0.01
C LYS A 361 12.03 12.07 -0.51
N ARG A 362 12.71 12.77 0.41
CA ARG A 362 13.65 13.84 0.07
C ARG A 362 14.95 13.30 -0.54
N PHE A 363 15.52 12.25 0.03
CA PHE A 363 16.84 11.74 -0.36
C PHE A 363 16.78 10.72 -1.51
N ILE A 364 15.63 10.09 -1.73
CA ILE A 364 15.36 9.13 -2.80
C ILE A 364 14.09 9.61 -3.52
N PRO A 365 14.24 10.65 -4.34
CA PRO A 365 13.10 11.22 -5.03
C PRO A 365 12.45 10.19 -5.97
N GLN A 366 11.12 10.19 -5.98
CA GLN A 366 10.36 9.48 -6.99
C GLN A 366 10.68 10.12 -8.35
N ILE A 367 11.11 9.29 -9.31
CA ILE A 367 11.29 9.71 -10.70
C ILE A 367 9.98 9.37 -11.41
N ASP A 368 9.12 10.37 -11.59
CA ASP A 368 7.94 10.26 -12.44
C ASP A 368 8.41 10.13 -13.90
N ILE A 369 8.19 8.96 -14.50
CA ILE A 369 8.63 8.65 -15.86
C ILE A 369 7.67 9.26 -16.90
N GLY A 370 6.43 9.56 -16.50
CA GLY A 370 5.38 10.12 -17.36
C GLY A 370 5.45 11.63 -17.51
N LYS A 371 5.99 12.35 -16.53
CA LYS A 371 6.02 13.84 -16.51
C LYS A 371 7.42 14.47 -16.64
N TYR A 372 8.33 13.82 -17.36
CA TYR A 372 9.77 14.11 -17.38
C TYR A 372 10.45 13.70 -16.06
N PRO A 373 11.70 13.18 -16.09
CA PRO A 373 12.43 12.81 -14.89
C PRO A 373 12.89 14.06 -14.13
N LYS A 374 11.95 14.84 -13.58
CA LYS A 374 12.25 16.08 -12.88
C LYS A 374 12.16 15.82 -11.39
N TYR A 375 13.34 15.69 -10.80
CA TYR A 375 13.50 15.79 -9.37
C TYR A 375 13.00 17.13 -8.86
N ASP A 376 12.03 17.11 -7.94
CA ASP A 376 11.61 18.30 -7.19
C ASP A 376 12.46 18.41 -5.91
N PRO A 377 13.36 19.40 -5.80
CA PRO A 377 14.22 19.55 -4.63
C PRO A 377 13.48 20.07 -3.38
N LYS A 378 12.21 20.48 -3.54
CA LYS A 378 11.40 21.01 -2.44
C LYS A 378 11.21 19.97 -1.35
N CYS A 379 11.03 20.46 -0.12
CA CYS A 379 10.61 19.63 0.99
C CYS A 379 9.31 18.91 0.60
N PRO A 380 9.13 17.61 0.89
CA PRO A 380 7.87 16.92 0.61
C PRO A 380 6.64 17.57 1.26
N MET A 381 6.84 18.35 2.34
CA MET A 381 5.77 19.12 3.01
C MET A 381 5.61 20.56 2.49
N TYR A 382 6.39 21.01 1.50
CA TYR A 382 6.48 22.42 1.10
C TYR A 382 5.12 23.03 0.76
N HIS A 383 4.34 22.39 -0.12
CA HIS A 383 3.05 22.91 -0.56
C HIS A 383 2.03 22.97 0.58
N LYS A 384 2.04 21.96 1.45
CA LYS A 384 1.16 21.91 2.62
C LYS A 384 1.49 23.01 3.62
N CYS A 385 2.78 23.20 3.93
CA CYS A 385 3.24 24.33 4.74
C CYS A 385 2.89 25.67 4.11
N LYS A 386 3.01 25.81 2.79
CA LYS A 386 2.68 27.05 2.08
C LYS A 386 1.18 27.38 2.17
N ASN A 387 0.33 26.37 2.05
CA ASN A 387 -1.12 26.55 2.13
C ASN A 387 -1.60 26.94 3.53
N THR A 388 -0.89 26.56 4.60
CA THR A 388 -1.25 26.95 5.98
C THR A 388 -0.82 28.37 6.33
N LEU A 389 0.13 28.98 5.60
CA LEU A 389 0.58 30.37 5.86
C LEU A 389 -0.54 31.40 5.75
N TYR A 390 -1.47 31.18 4.81
CA TYR A 390 -2.52 32.16 4.44
C TYR A 390 -3.92 31.71 4.86
N LYS A 391 -4.04 30.61 5.60
CA LYS A 391 -5.35 30.08 6.00
C LYS A 391 -5.92 30.91 7.16
N GLU A 392 -7.08 31.52 6.91
CA GLU A 392 -7.82 32.26 7.93
C GLU A 392 -8.20 31.35 9.11
N GLY A 393 -8.16 31.89 10.32
CA GLY A 393 -8.49 31.15 11.55
C GLY A 393 -7.36 30.29 12.13
N ILE A 394 -6.16 30.26 11.53
CA ILE A 394 -4.96 29.68 12.13
C ILE A 394 -4.19 30.74 12.91
N GLU A 395 -3.96 30.49 14.20
CA GLU A 395 -3.15 31.37 15.05
C GLU A 395 -1.70 31.43 14.56
N ASP A 396 -1.03 32.58 14.72
CA ASP A 396 0.34 32.79 14.20
C ASP A 396 1.33 31.71 14.66
N HIS A 397 1.19 31.21 15.89
CA HIS A 397 2.05 30.16 16.45
C HIS A 397 1.82 28.77 15.81
N GLN A 398 0.72 28.58 15.07
CA GLN A 398 0.35 27.36 14.37
C GLN A 398 0.70 27.44 12.87
N ARG A 399 1.07 28.61 12.36
CA ARG A 399 1.50 28.77 10.97
C ARG A 399 2.86 28.10 10.77
N ALA A 400 3.02 27.47 9.60
CA ALA A 400 4.28 26.84 9.26
C ALA A 400 5.39 27.89 9.13
N GLN A 401 6.54 27.65 9.76
CA GLN A 401 7.73 28.51 9.57
C GLN A 401 8.50 28.07 8.33
N MET A 402 8.26 28.77 7.21
CA MET A 402 8.94 28.52 5.95
C MET A 402 10.14 29.44 5.75
N SER A 403 11.20 28.92 5.14
CA SER A 403 12.43 29.63 4.77
C SER A 403 12.92 29.12 3.41
N GLU A 404 13.93 29.77 2.81
CA GLU A 404 14.48 29.40 1.50
C GLU A 404 15.01 27.95 1.50
N GLU A 405 15.54 27.47 2.63
CA GLU A 405 16.04 26.10 2.79
C GLU A 405 14.94 25.05 2.56
N CYS A 406 13.66 25.41 2.71
CA CYS A 406 12.54 24.52 2.38
C CYS A 406 12.49 24.15 0.89
N GLU A 407 13.13 24.91 0.01
CA GLU A 407 13.10 24.69 -1.44
C GLU A 407 14.14 23.69 -1.94
N ASN A 408 15.31 23.61 -1.32
CA ASN A 408 16.37 22.72 -1.79
C ASN A 408 17.46 22.34 -0.77
N LYS A 409 17.47 22.91 0.44
CA LYS A 409 18.58 22.77 1.43
C LYS A 409 18.08 22.46 2.84
N GLN A 410 17.12 21.55 2.97
CA GLN A 410 16.38 21.31 4.22
C GLN A 410 17.30 20.86 5.38
N TRP A 411 18.46 20.27 5.10
CA TRP A 411 19.49 19.93 6.10
C TRP A 411 20.17 21.14 6.75
N GLN A 412 20.11 22.32 6.14
CA GLN A 412 20.66 23.57 6.67
C GLN A 412 19.64 24.39 7.47
N LYS A 413 18.34 24.06 7.35
CA LYS A 413 17.24 24.77 8.02
C LYS A 413 17.35 24.68 9.55
N GLN A 414 17.26 25.81 10.23
CA GLN A 414 17.43 25.90 11.70
C GLN A 414 16.11 25.86 12.46
N GLU A 415 15.03 26.35 11.85
CA GLU A 415 13.72 26.40 12.48
C GLU A 415 13.16 25.00 12.75
N ILE A 416 12.46 24.86 13.87
CA ILE A 416 11.91 23.58 14.30
C ILE A 416 10.66 23.26 13.48
N CYS A 417 10.72 22.18 12.71
CA CYS A 417 9.57 21.59 12.03
C CYS A 417 9.76 20.07 11.92
N LEU A 418 8.75 19.34 11.45
CA LEU A 418 8.80 17.88 11.35
C LEU A 418 10.00 17.40 10.52
N MET A 419 10.32 18.07 9.40
CA MET A 419 11.47 17.74 8.57
C MET A 419 12.79 17.94 9.31
N THR A 420 13.02 19.09 9.97
CA THR A 420 14.29 19.34 10.68
C THR A 420 14.46 18.42 11.89
N MET A 421 13.37 18.10 12.59
CA MET A 421 13.38 17.11 13.67
C MET A 421 13.71 15.71 13.16
N ALA A 422 13.14 15.30 12.02
CA ALA A 422 13.42 14.02 11.40
C ALA A 422 14.88 13.91 10.92
N LEU A 423 15.41 14.95 10.26
CA LEU A 423 16.81 15.02 9.83
C LEU A 423 17.78 14.93 11.02
N LYS A 424 17.47 15.60 12.13
CA LYS A 424 18.26 15.48 13.38
C LYS A 424 18.22 14.05 13.92
N TRP A 425 17.04 13.44 13.99
CA TRP A 425 16.89 12.06 14.47
C TRP A 425 17.53 11.01 13.55
N CYS A 426 17.63 11.29 12.25
CA CYS A 426 18.36 10.46 11.28
C CYS A 426 19.88 10.74 11.25
N ASN A 427 20.40 11.62 12.12
CA ASN A 427 21.80 12.06 12.11
C ASN A 427 22.26 12.67 10.78
N ILE A 428 21.38 13.40 10.08
CA ILE A 428 21.68 14.06 8.80
C ILE A 428 21.93 15.56 8.99
N HIS A 429 21.27 16.18 9.98
CA HIS A 429 21.40 17.61 10.19
C HIS A 429 22.86 18.00 10.47
N GLY A 430 23.38 18.96 9.70
CA GLY A 430 24.78 19.39 9.79
C GLY A 430 25.80 18.57 8.97
N LYS A 431 25.37 17.48 8.32
CA LYS A 431 26.23 16.72 7.39
C LYS A 431 26.44 17.45 6.07
N GLU A 432 27.51 17.09 5.37
CA GLU A 432 27.73 17.57 4.02
C GLU A 432 26.78 16.84 3.07
N VAL A 433 25.92 17.58 2.38
CA VAL A 433 24.95 17.00 1.45
C VAL A 433 25.16 17.63 0.08
N THR A 434 25.54 16.80 -0.88
CA THR A 434 25.68 17.17 -2.29
C THR A 434 24.42 16.76 -3.03
N GLN A 435 23.73 17.75 -3.58
CA GLN A 435 22.61 17.49 -4.46
C GLN A 435 23.10 17.46 -5.91
N ASN A 436 23.14 16.28 -6.51
CA ASN A 436 23.41 16.16 -7.92
C ASN A 436 22.22 16.73 -8.69
N GLU A 437 22.48 17.59 -9.67
CA GLU A 437 21.49 17.85 -10.71
C GLU A 437 21.25 16.51 -11.40
N LEU A 438 20.03 15.96 -11.32
CA LEU A 438 19.70 14.79 -12.12
C LEU A 438 20.02 15.15 -13.58
N PRO A 439 20.79 14.31 -14.30
CA PRO A 439 21.00 14.57 -15.72
C PRO A 439 19.62 14.62 -16.37
N MET A 440 19.26 15.77 -16.94
CA MET A 440 18.17 15.89 -17.91
C MET A 440 18.55 15.03 -19.12
N LYS A 441 18.43 13.71 -19.01
CA LYS A 441 18.62 12.82 -20.14
C LYS A 441 17.32 12.78 -20.93
N TYR A 442 17.41 13.43 -22.08
CA TYR A 442 16.58 13.42 -23.28
C TYR A 442 15.62 14.60 -23.48
N ARG A 443 16.10 15.48 -24.38
CA ARG A 443 15.32 16.15 -25.43
C ARG A 443 14.42 15.17 -26.18
#